data_AF-A0A7J4EGP6-F1
#
_entry.id   AF-A0A7J4EGP6-F1
#
_cell.length_a   1.000
_cell.length_b   1.000
_cell.length_c   1.000
_cell.angle_alpha   90.00
_cell.angle_beta   90.00
_cell.angle_gamma   90.00
#
_symmetry.space_group_name_H-M   'P 1'
#
loop_
_entity.id
_entity.type
_entity.pdbx_description
1 polymer ?
#
loop_
_entity_poly.entity_id
_entity_poly.type
_entity_poly.pdbx_seq_one_letter_code
_entity_poly.pdbx_strand_id
1 'polypeptide(L)'
;MVEEFSLSQREVARKLGLTEAAISQYINRKRGRFMELGEEICDEVVKSVRKIVKVNDPIVSMVEMCRICRLIRKSGMVCDLHVKKGDALIGCDVCMK
;
A
#
# COMPACT_ATOMS: atom_id res chain seq x y z
N MET A 1 6.13 1.66 -10.18
CA MET A 1 5.96 0.36 -10.92
C MET A 1 5.68 0.55 -12.41
N VAL A 2 4.52 1.10 -12.82
CA VAL A 2 4.18 1.25 -14.25
C VAL A 2 5.13 2.22 -14.95
N GLU A 3 5.25 3.44 -14.44
CA GLU A 3 6.12 4.47 -15.01
C GLU A 3 7.60 4.16 -14.70
N GLU A 4 7.95 4.08 -13.41
CA GLU A 4 9.35 3.94 -12.96
C GLU A 4 10.08 2.67 -13.45
N PHE A 5 9.35 1.57 -13.68
CA PHE A 5 9.94 0.30 -14.14
C PHE A 5 9.43 -0.10 -15.53
N SER A 6 8.69 0.78 -16.21
CA SER A 6 8.13 0.55 -17.55
C SER A 6 7.34 -0.76 -17.69
N LEU A 7 6.66 -1.18 -16.61
CA LEU A 7 5.85 -2.40 -16.60
C LEU A 7 4.43 -2.10 -17.09
N SER A 8 3.87 -2.99 -17.90
CA SER A 8 2.44 -2.94 -18.24
C SER A 8 1.56 -3.17 -17.00
N GLN A 9 0.32 -2.67 -17.04
CA GLN A 9 -0.64 -2.92 -15.95
C GLN A 9 -0.89 -4.43 -15.72
N ARG A 10 -0.87 -5.23 -16.79
CA ARG A 10 -0.97 -6.69 -16.74
C ARG A 10 0.21 -7.35 -16.01
N GLU A 11 1.43 -6.87 -16.20
CA GLU A 11 2.61 -7.37 -15.48
C GLU A 11 2.57 -6.99 -14.01
N VAL A 12 2.20 -5.74 -13.71
CA VAL A 12 2.02 -5.29 -12.32
C VAL A 12 0.96 -6.13 -11.61
N ALA A 13 -0.19 -6.36 -12.26
CA ALA A 13 -1.26 -7.19 -11.72
C ALA A 13 -0.77 -8.59 -11.38
N ARG A 14 -0.01 -9.24 -12.29
CA ARG A 14 0.58 -10.56 -12.06
C ARG A 14 1.54 -10.58 -10.87
N LYS A 15 2.43 -9.60 -10.75
CA LYS A 15 3.41 -9.50 -9.65
C LYS A 15 2.74 -9.30 -8.29
N LEU A 16 1.61 -8.59 -8.26
CA LEU A 16 0.87 -8.30 -7.02
C LEU A 16 -0.25 -9.29 -6.71
N GLY A 17 -0.51 -10.28 -7.59
CA GLY A 17 -1.64 -11.21 -7.43
C GLY A 17 -3.02 -10.52 -7.56
N LEU A 18 -3.10 -9.46 -8.36
CA LEU A 18 -4.31 -8.67 -8.58
C LEU A 18 -4.83 -8.82 -10.02
N THR A 19 -6.01 -8.24 -10.30
CA THR A 19 -6.52 -8.09 -11.66
C THR A 19 -6.01 -6.80 -12.30
N GLU A 20 -5.85 -6.80 -13.62
CA GLU A 20 -5.49 -5.59 -14.37
C GLU A 20 -6.50 -4.45 -14.15
N ALA A 21 -7.79 -4.80 -14.08
CA ALA A 21 -8.85 -3.86 -13.72
C ALA A 21 -8.60 -3.22 -12.35
N ALA A 22 -8.16 -3.98 -11.33
CA ALA A 22 -7.84 -3.42 -10.02
C ALA A 22 -6.70 -2.40 -10.09
N ILE A 23 -5.65 -2.66 -10.87
CA ILE A 23 -4.54 -1.72 -11.11
C ILE A 23 -5.06 -0.43 -11.77
N SER A 24 -5.88 -0.56 -12.81
CA SER A 24 -6.51 0.58 -13.49
C SER A 24 -7.34 1.45 -12.54
N GLN A 25 -8.05 0.85 -11.57
CA GLN A 25 -8.81 1.61 -10.57
C GLN A 25 -7.91 2.46 -9.65
N TYR A 26 -6.71 1.99 -9.31
CA TYR A 26 -5.74 2.78 -8.53
C TYR A 26 -5.10 3.90 -9.36
N ILE A 27 -4.68 3.61 -10.61
CA ILE A 27 -4.10 4.61 -11.52
C ILE A 27 -5.09 5.75 -11.79
N ASN A 28 -6.35 5.41 -12.04
CA ASN A 28 -7.42 6.39 -12.25
C ASN A 28 -7.93 7.04 -10.95
N ARG A 29 -7.25 6.78 -9.82
CA ARG A 29 -7.57 7.32 -8.48
C ARG A 29 -9.03 7.09 -8.06
N LYS A 30 -9.65 6.01 -8.52
CA LYS A 30 -10.98 5.56 -8.07
C LYS A 30 -10.91 4.82 -6.73
N ARG A 31 -9.72 4.32 -6.37
CA ARG A 31 -9.41 3.75 -5.05
C ARG A 31 -8.20 4.47 -4.45
N GLY A 32 -8.16 4.55 -3.12
CA GLY A 32 -7.00 5.05 -2.37
C GLY A 32 -6.74 6.56 -2.43
N ARG A 33 -7.52 7.35 -3.19
CA ARG A 33 -7.31 8.80 -3.41
C ARG A 33 -7.22 9.63 -2.12
N PHE A 34 -7.92 9.23 -1.06
CA PHE A 34 -8.01 9.97 0.20
C PHE A 34 -6.90 9.64 1.21
N MET A 35 -5.99 8.73 0.85
CA MET A 35 -4.92 8.28 1.74
C MET A 35 -3.61 8.91 1.31
N GLU A 36 -3.02 9.71 2.19
CA GLU A 36 -1.69 10.27 2.03
C GLU A 36 -0.73 9.50 2.94
N LEU A 37 0.33 8.95 2.34
CA LEU A 37 1.37 8.27 3.08
C LEU A 37 2.48 9.27 3.41
N GLY A 38 3.00 9.24 4.64
CA GLY A 38 4.18 10.01 5.03
C GLY A 38 5.42 9.55 4.26
N GLU A 39 6.39 10.45 4.13
CA GLU A 39 7.63 10.24 3.35
C GLU A 39 8.36 8.95 3.74
N GLU A 40 8.51 8.68 5.04
CA GLU A 40 9.15 7.46 5.56
C GLU A 40 8.48 6.18 5.04
N ILE A 41 7.15 6.14 5.00
CA ILE A 41 6.41 4.98 4.50
C ILE A 41 6.55 4.88 2.99
N CYS A 42 6.55 6.00 2.27
CA CYS A 42 6.78 6.03 0.83
C CYS A 42 8.15 5.44 0.47
N ASP A 43 9.20 5.80 1.20
CA ASP A 43 10.55 5.25 1.02
C ASP A 43 10.58 3.73 1.23
N GLU A 44 9.89 3.26 2.27
CA GLU A 44 9.77 1.83 2.54
C GLU A 44 8.98 1.09 1.45
N VAL A 45 7.93 1.71 0.90
CA VAL A 45 7.19 1.19 -0.26
C VAL A 45 8.09 1.07 -1.49
N VAL A 46 8.91 2.09 -1.79
CA VAL A 46 9.85 2.05 -2.91
C VAL A 46 10.86 0.91 -2.75
N LYS A 47 11.40 0.70 -1.54
CA LYS A 47 12.30 -0.44 -1.24
C LYS A 47 11.59 -1.78 -1.49
N SER A 48 10.35 -1.92 -1.03
CA SER A 48 9.52 -3.12 -1.26
C SER A 48 9.25 -3.37 -2.74
N VAL A 49 8.87 -2.32 -3.50
CA VAL A 49 8.62 -2.40 -4.95
C VAL A 49 9.86 -2.90 -5.70
N ARG A 50 11.05 -2.37 -5.41
CA ARG A 50 12.31 -2.81 -6.05
C ARG A 50 12.55 -4.31 -5.86
N LYS A 51 12.28 -4.85 -4.66
CA LYS A 51 12.40 -6.28 -4.38
C LYS A 51 11.38 -7.11 -5.15
N ILE A 52 10.11 -6.67 -5.16
CA ILE A 52 9.01 -7.36 -5.85
C ILE A 52 9.29 -7.45 -7.36
N VAL A 53 9.75 -6.34 -7.96
CA VAL A 53 10.05 -6.30 -9.40
C VAL A 53 11.18 -7.28 -9.72
N LYS A 54 12.24 -7.34 -8.89
CA LYS A 54 13.44 -8.16 -9.11
C LYS A 54 13.20 -9.67 -8.95
N VAL A 55 12.49 -10.11 -7.91
CA VAL A 55 12.46 -11.54 -7.53
C VAL A 55 11.38 -12.34 -8.27
N ASN A 56 10.42 -11.66 -8.92
CA ASN A 56 9.33 -12.27 -9.69
C ASN A 56 8.64 -13.48 -9.02
N ASP A 57 8.46 -13.38 -7.71
CA ASP A 57 7.84 -14.41 -6.86
C ASP A 57 6.65 -13.77 -6.12
N PRO A 58 5.42 -14.30 -6.28
CA PRO A 58 4.23 -13.83 -5.55
C PRO A 58 4.35 -13.91 -4.03
N ILE A 59 5.18 -14.81 -3.48
CA ILE A 59 5.44 -14.87 -2.04
C ILE A 59 6.17 -13.61 -1.58
N VAL A 60 7.11 -13.11 -2.37
CA VAL A 60 7.84 -11.87 -2.04
C VAL A 60 6.91 -10.67 -2.02
N SER A 61 5.96 -10.57 -2.95
CA SER A 61 4.97 -9.48 -2.91
C SER A 61 4.08 -9.57 -1.67
N MET A 62 3.61 -10.76 -1.29
CA MET A 62 2.86 -10.96 -0.05
C MET A 62 3.67 -10.54 1.19
N VAL A 63 4.90 -11.01 1.31
CA VAL A 63 5.78 -10.72 2.47
C VAL A 63 6.05 -9.22 2.59
N GLU A 64 6.38 -8.57 1.49
CA GLU A 64 6.65 -7.13 1.47
C GLU A 64 5.39 -6.31 1.73
N MET A 65 4.22 -6.71 1.21
CA MET A 65 2.94 -6.08 1.56
C MET A 65 2.65 -6.19 3.06
N CYS A 66 2.79 -7.37 3.66
CA CYS A 66 2.60 -7.55 5.10
C CYS A 66 3.60 -6.74 5.94
N ARG A 67 4.83 -6.52 5.45
CA ARG A 67 5.83 -5.65 6.09
C ARG A 67 5.37 -4.20 6.09
N ILE A 68 4.93 -3.68 4.94
CA ILE A 68 4.41 -2.31 4.82
C ILE A 68 3.16 -2.11 5.70
N CYS A 69 2.22 -3.06 5.70
CA CYS A 69 1.03 -2.97 6.55
C CYS A 69 1.39 -2.87 8.05
N ARG A 70 2.41 -3.61 8.51
CA ARG A 70 2.89 -3.51 9.90
C ARG A 70 3.52 -2.15 10.20
N LEU A 71 4.27 -1.57 9.27
CA LEU A 71 4.83 -0.22 9.42
C LEU A 71 3.72 0.83 9.52
N ILE A 72 2.74 0.77 8.62
CA ILE A 72 1.58 1.70 8.62
C ILE A 72 0.77 1.60 9.92
N ARG A 73 0.59 0.40 10.48
CA ARG A 73 -0.08 0.25 11.79
C ARG A 73 0.75 0.85 12.91
N LYS A 74 2.06 0.57 12.95
CA LYS A 74 2.97 1.09 13.98
C LYS A 74 3.10 2.62 13.95
N SER A 75 2.96 3.25 12.78
CA SER A 75 3.04 4.71 12.67
C SER A 75 1.81 5.44 13.20
N GLY A 76 0.71 4.72 13.49
CA GLY A 76 -0.55 5.34 13.93
C GLY A 76 -1.36 5.99 12.82
N MET A 77 -0.89 5.97 11.57
CA MET A 77 -1.58 6.58 10.42
C MET A 77 -3.02 6.07 10.23
N VAL A 78 -3.27 4.79 10.53
CA VAL A 78 -4.64 4.24 10.46
C VAL A 78 -5.56 4.89 11.49
N CYS A 79 -5.05 5.22 12.68
CA CYS A 79 -5.80 5.95 13.69
C CYS A 79 -6.12 7.36 13.20
N ASP A 80 -5.16 8.05 12.59
CA ASP A 80 -5.39 9.41 12.03
C ASP A 80 -6.50 9.41 10.97
N LEU A 81 -6.49 8.40 10.09
CA LEU A 81 -7.55 8.22 9.08
C LEU A 81 -8.90 7.87 9.71
N HIS A 82 -8.91 7.09 10.79
CA HIS A 82 -10.14 6.73 11.50
C HIS A 82 -10.75 7.94 12.23
N VAL A 83 -9.95 8.71 12.97
CA VAL A 83 -10.43 9.91 13.70
C VAL A 83 -10.98 10.96 12.72
N LYS A 84 -10.37 11.14 11.55
CA LYS A 84 -10.87 12.04 10.50
C LYS A 84 -12.29 11.69 10.00
N LYS A 85 -12.78 10.48 10.23
CA LYS A 85 -14.13 10.05 9.82
C LYS A 85 -15.22 10.27 10.88
N GLY A 86 -14.90 10.71 12.10
CA GLY A 86 -15.89 11.11 13.10
C GLY A 86 -15.37 11.21 14.53
N ASP A 87 -15.98 12.11 15.32
CA ASP A 87 -15.53 12.54 16.66
C ASP A 87 -15.67 11.46 17.76
N ALA A 88 -16.40 10.38 17.52
CA ALA A 88 -16.69 9.32 18.49
C ALA A 88 -15.48 8.41 18.83
N LEU A 89 -14.28 8.74 18.36
CA LEU A 89 -13.08 7.89 18.42
C LEU A 89 -11.95 8.45 19.29
N ILE A 90 -12.20 9.51 20.06
CA ILE A 90 -11.24 10.04 21.04
C ILE A 90 -10.93 8.95 22.08
N GLY A 91 -9.67 8.51 22.14
CA GLY A 91 -9.22 7.45 23.05
C GLY A 91 -9.34 6.01 22.52
N CYS A 92 -9.64 5.82 21.23
CA CYS A 92 -9.68 4.49 20.59
C CYS A 92 -8.26 3.91 20.36
N ASP A 93 -8.03 2.67 20.80
CA ASP A 93 -6.75 1.96 20.69
C ASP A 93 -6.83 0.65 19.88
N VAL A 94 -7.99 0.33 19.30
CA VAL A 94 -8.27 -0.97 18.65
C VAL A 94 -7.30 -1.28 17.50
N CYS A 95 -6.82 -0.25 16.80
CA CYS A 95 -5.88 -0.43 15.68
C CYS A 95 -4.44 -0.70 16.13
N MET A 96 -4.14 -0.50 17.43
CA MET A 96 -2.82 -0.67 18.03
C MET A 96 -2.67 -1.98 18.80
N LYS A 97 -3.75 -2.77 18.89
CA LYS A 97 -3.78 -4.11 19.49
C LYS A 97 -3.34 -5.19 18.50
#